data_AF-A0AAE0DKR5-F1
#
_entry.id   AF-A0AAE0DKR5-F1
#
_cell.length_a   1.000
_cell.length_b   1.000
_cell.length_c   1.000
_cell.angle_alpha   90.00
_cell.angle_beta   90.00
_cell.angle_gamma   90.00
#
_symmetry.space_group_name_H-M   'P 1'
#
loop_
_entity.id
_entity.type
_entity.pdbx_description
1 polymer ?
#
loop_
_entity_poly.entity_id
_entity_poly.type
_entity_poly.pdbx_seq_one_letter_code
_entity_poly.pdbx_strand_id
1 'polypeptide(L)'
;MRHTQILEASPQNPTGKTVDQDASNIEVDVVIGCLEARNRWTMAQKARSDALHSYVDMVIGAVESHAIESEPKAQFILQILQIILPKLDTFITEEAPEASELARATESLLIVLAQKSSTQTQSRVLKVITERLFQVFRICLEGIPLAGTSLELRTLLYSICSQYLARLMTLDQNEPDQYRKACSSSMDCVRSSSQRLIEIIADDAEDGTDICRLHALNLLSLLTALGRSQKSNHILDNLVKANVIEIMLEPIRNLTADFVSTSVKQRSQLLITTQARAALLLQISLSRSGAIALLDAGLIQALRDSNIFRADPDLGLGPELDTKPPSTLSTFAPASVASSSNTALFNYFSLLASILRLLLSTFISRGPENEIISNIVRNFLSEYRANMVGVFKKAAGVNGVLESKALRDAVGECVRCYTGLVVGCGFVEVEDDGVLADLGRPNGGFT
;
A
#
# COMPACT_ATOMS: atom_id res chain seq x y z
N MET A 1 45.19 57.13 -65.37
CA MET A 1 46.60 57.58 -65.51
C MET A 1 47.49 56.56 -64.81
N ARG A 2 48.40 55.94 -65.58
CA ARG A 2 49.72 55.32 -65.24
C ARG A 2 49.77 54.29 -64.09
N HIS A 3 50.08 53.03 -64.41
CA HIS A 3 51.41 52.35 -64.32
C HIS A 3 51.88 52.20 -62.86
N THR A 4 52.27 51.02 -62.34
CA THR A 4 53.25 50.07 -62.90
C THR A 4 53.13 48.70 -62.22
N GLN A 5 53.29 47.61 -62.99
CA GLN A 5 53.58 46.25 -62.54
C GLN A 5 54.96 46.19 -61.88
N ILE A 6 55.15 45.34 -60.85
CA ILE A 6 56.32 44.44 -60.77
C ILE A 6 55.84 43.09 -60.20
N LEU A 7 56.00 42.05 -61.02
CA LEU A 7 55.99 40.65 -60.61
C LEU A 7 57.21 40.38 -59.72
N GLU A 8 57.03 39.64 -58.64
CA GLU A 8 58.00 38.62 -58.24
C GLU A 8 57.25 37.35 -57.83
N ALA A 9 57.52 36.29 -58.58
CA ALA A 9 57.00 34.96 -58.38
C ALA A 9 57.79 34.25 -57.26
N SER A 10 57.07 33.60 -56.35
CA SER A 10 57.56 32.42 -55.64
C SER A 10 56.40 31.43 -55.46
N PRO A 11 56.70 30.12 -55.49
CA PRO A 11 55.78 29.12 -55.98
C PRO A 11 54.62 28.89 -55.01
N GLN A 12 53.43 28.89 -55.60
CA GLN A 12 52.27 28.20 -55.10
C GLN A 12 52.65 26.89 -54.40
N ASN A 13 52.28 26.78 -53.12
CA ASN A 13 51.84 25.51 -52.57
C ASN A 13 50.35 25.68 -52.19
N PRO A 14 49.41 25.53 -53.14
CA PRO A 14 48.00 25.82 -52.92
C PRO A 14 47.23 24.60 -52.38
N THR A 15 47.88 23.43 -52.29
CA THR A 15 47.21 22.16 -52.02
C THR A 15 46.97 21.88 -50.54
N GLY A 16 47.61 22.59 -49.60
CA GLY A 16 47.41 22.36 -48.17
C GLY A 16 46.12 22.96 -47.60
N LYS A 17 45.77 24.19 -48.01
CA LYS A 17 44.61 24.91 -47.44
C LYS A 17 43.26 24.48 -48.02
N THR A 18 43.22 24.10 -49.30
CA THR A 18 41.98 23.60 -49.93
C THR A 18 41.65 22.19 -49.46
N VAL A 19 42.66 21.34 -49.25
CA VAL A 19 42.47 19.99 -48.73
C VAL A 19 42.00 20.01 -47.27
N ASP A 20 42.49 20.94 -46.44
CA ASP A 20 41.96 21.16 -45.08
C ASP A 20 40.52 21.69 -45.08
N GLN A 21 40.18 22.58 -46.03
CA GLN A 21 38.83 23.11 -46.16
C GLN A 21 37.84 22.03 -46.64
N ASP A 22 38.24 21.20 -47.59
CA ASP A 22 37.44 20.09 -48.11
C ASP A 22 37.29 18.98 -47.06
N ALA A 23 38.35 18.67 -46.29
CA ALA A 23 38.27 17.76 -45.16
C ALA A 23 37.32 18.29 -44.07
N SER A 24 37.38 19.59 -43.77
CA SER A 24 36.46 20.24 -42.83
C SER A 24 35.01 20.23 -43.32
N ASN A 25 34.78 20.44 -44.62
CA ASN A 25 33.43 20.35 -45.21
C ASN A 25 32.87 18.92 -45.12
N ILE A 26 33.68 17.90 -45.37
CA ILE A 26 33.29 16.49 -45.20
C ILE A 26 32.93 16.20 -43.74
N GLU A 27 33.72 16.70 -42.79
CA GLU A 27 33.41 16.54 -41.36
C GLU A 27 32.09 17.21 -40.98
N VAL A 28 31.83 18.43 -41.49
CA VAL A 28 30.56 19.13 -41.30
C VAL A 28 29.39 18.33 -41.87
N ASP A 29 29.50 17.79 -43.08
CA ASP A 29 28.44 16.98 -43.70
C ASP A 29 28.17 15.69 -42.91
N VAL A 30 29.22 15.04 -42.38
CA VAL A 30 29.07 13.87 -41.50
C VAL A 30 28.34 14.25 -40.20
N VAL A 31 28.72 15.37 -39.58
CA VAL A 31 28.07 15.85 -38.36
C VAL A 31 26.59 16.19 -38.61
N ILE A 32 26.28 16.89 -39.71
CA ILE A 32 24.90 17.19 -40.10
C ILE A 32 24.11 15.89 -40.33
N GLY A 33 24.68 14.93 -41.08
CA GLY A 33 24.04 13.64 -41.31
C GLY A 33 23.78 12.86 -40.02
N CYS A 34 24.71 12.88 -39.07
CA CYS A 34 24.53 12.29 -37.75
C CYS A 34 23.43 12.97 -36.94
N LEU A 35 23.36 14.30 -36.96
CA LEU A 35 22.32 15.07 -36.26
C LEU A 35 20.93 14.82 -36.87
N GLU A 36 20.81 14.78 -38.19
CA GLU A 36 19.56 14.45 -38.88
C GLU A 36 19.10 13.02 -38.60
N ALA A 37 20.03 12.06 -38.56
CA ALA A 37 19.71 10.68 -38.20
C ALA A 37 19.21 10.59 -36.75
N ARG A 38 19.87 11.28 -35.81
CA ARG A 38 19.45 11.34 -34.41
C ARG A 38 18.07 11.99 -34.26
N ASN A 39 17.83 13.10 -34.95
CA ASN A 39 16.52 13.77 -34.94
C ASN A 39 15.41 12.85 -35.48
N ARG A 40 15.64 12.18 -36.62
CA ARG A 40 14.67 11.22 -37.18
C ARG A 40 14.41 10.03 -36.26
N TRP A 41 15.44 9.52 -35.59
CA TRP A 41 15.31 8.45 -34.59
C TRP A 41 14.45 8.90 -33.41
N THR A 42 14.70 10.08 -32.85
CA THR A 42 13.90 10.63 -31.75
C THR A 42 12.44 10.87 -32.17
N MET A 43 12.21 11.37 -33.39
CA MET A 43 10.85 11.53 -33.92
C MET A 43 10.13 10.19 -34.08
N ALA A 44 10.81 9.16 -34.60
CA ALA A 44 10.25 7.82 -34.73
C ALA A 44 9.92 7.21 -33.37
N GLN A 45 10.80 7.37 -32.37
CA GLN A 45 10.55 6.89 -31.01
C GLN A 45 9.34 7.57 -30.37
N LYS A 46 9.23 8.89 -30.53
CA LYS A 46 8.06 9.64 -30.05
C LYS A 46 6.78 9.16 -30.72
N ALA A 47 6.76 9.04 -32.05
CA ALA A 47 5.61 8.55 -32.79
C ALA A 47 5.21 7.12 -32.37
N ARG A 48 6.19 6.26 -32.07
CA ARG A 48 5.97 4.92 -31.53
C ARG A 48 5.32 4.96 -30.15
N SER A 49 5.80 5.83 -29.25
CA SER A 49 5.22 6.04 -27.92
C SER A 49 3.78 6.55 -28.01
N ASP A 50 3.52 7.53 -28.87
CA ASP A 50 2.18 8.11 -29.07
C ASP A 50 1.20 7.07 -29.64
N ALA A 51 1.67 6.24 -30.59
CA ALA A 51 0.89 5.13 -31.14
C ALA A 51 0.62 4.05 -30.09
N LEU A 52 1.58 3.76 -29.21
CA LEU A 52 1.40 2.81 -28.11
C LEU A 52 0.36 3.32 -27.10
N HIS A 53 0.47 4.58 -26.68
CA HIS A 53 -0.49 5.21 -25.78
C HIS A 53 -1.92 5.15 -26.37
N SER A 54 -2.07 5.52 -27.64
CA SER A 54 -3.36 5.44 -28.36
C SER A 54 -3.89 4.01 -28.45
N TYR A 55 -3.01 3.02 -28.65
CA TYR A 55 -3.39 1.60 -28.66
C TYR A 55 -3.85 1.12 -27.28
N VAL A 56 -3.15 1.51 -26.21
CA VAL A 56 -3.53 1.19 -24.82
C VAL A 56 -4.88 1.80 -24.48
N ASP A 57 -5.11 3.06 -24.79
CA ASP A 57 -6.40 3.74 -24.55
C ASP A 57 -7.54 3.06 -25.32
N MET A 58 -7.29 2.64 -26.58
CA MET A 58 -8.25 1.88 -27.38
C MET A 58 -8.57 0.53 -26.73
N VAL A 59 -7.56 -0.21 -26.24
CA VAL A 59 -7.75 -1.50 -25.55
C VAL A 59 -8.55 -1.31 -24.28
N ILE A 60 -8.21 -0.33 -23.44
CA ILE A 60 -8.93 -0.02 -22.20
C ILE A 60 -10.38 0.33 -22.52
N GLY A 61 -10.61 1.26 -23.45
CA GLY A 61 -11.96 1.67 -23.88
C GLY A 61 -12.79 0.53 -24.49
N ALA A 62 -12.17 -0.36 -25.27
CA ALA A 62 -12.82 -1.55 -25.81
C ALA A 62 -13.26 -2.52 -24.70
N VAL A 63 -12.44 -2.67 -23.65
CA VAL A 63 -12.75 -3.54 -22.52
C VAL A 63 -13.75 -2.87 -21.57
N GLU A 64 -13.76 -1.56 -21.39
CA GLU A 64 -14.75 -0.87 -20.57
C GLU A 64 -16.14 -0.79 -21.24
N SER A 65 -16.18 -0.91 -22.56
CA SER A 65 -17.42 -0.91 -23.33
C SER A 65 -18.33 -2.07 -22.93
N HIS A 66 -19.59 -1.74 -22.61
CA HIS A 66 -20.58 -2.68 -22.07
C HIS A 66 -21.17 -3.64 -23.14
N ALA A 67 -20.77 -3.49 -24.41
CA ALA A 67 -21.31 -4.23 -25.53
C ALA A 67 -20.76 -5.66 -25.68
N ILE A 68 -19.66 -6.01 -24.99
CA ILE A 68 -19.01 -7.32 -25.13
C ILE A 68 -19.55 -8.29 -24.06
N GLU A 69 -20.09 -9.43 -24.51
CA GLU A 69 -20.52 -10.54 -23.66
C GLU A 69 -19.37 -11.09 -22.78
N SER A 70 -19.70 -11.68 -21.63
CA SER A 70 -18.73 -12.01 -20.58
C SER A 70 -17.61 -12.97 -21.03
N GLU A 71 -17.96 -14.02 -21.77
CA GLU A 71 -17.01 -15.03 -22.24
C GLU A 71 -16.06 -14.53 -23.36
N PRO A 72 -16.55 -13.94 -24.48
CA PRO A 72 -15.66 -13.40 -25.50
C PRO A 72 -14.82 -12.24 -24.96
N LYS A 73 -15.32 -11.48 -23.98
CA LYS A 73 -14.54 -10.46 -23.28
C LYS A 73 -13.36 -11.05 -22.51
N ALA A 74 -13.58 -12.12 -21.75
CA ALA A 74 -12.50 -12.79 -21.04
C ALA A 74 -11.45 -13.38 -22.01
N GLN A 75 -11.90 -14.00 -23.10
CA GLN A 75 -11.00 -14.51 -24.14
C GLN A 75 -10.19 -13.39 -24.82
N PHE A 76 -10.85 -12.27 -25.15
CA PHE A 76 -10.19 -11.09 -25.69
C PHE A 76 -9.10 -10.58 -24.75
N ILE A 77 -9.41 -10.41 -23.46
CA ILE A 77 -8.42 -9.96 -22.47
C ILE A 77 -7.23 -10.94 -22.41
N LEU A 78 -7.48 -12.25 -22.39
CA LEU A 78 -6.40 -13.25 -22.37
C LEU A 78 -5.51 -13.19 -23.62
N GLN A 79 -6.08 -12.92 -24.79
CA GLN A 79 -5.33 -12.75 -26.04
C GLN A 79 -4.46 -11.48 -25.99
N ILE A 80 -5.02 -10.37 -25.50
CA ILE A 80 -4.26 -9.13 -25.36
C ILE A 80 -3.11 -9.30 -24.34
N LEU A 81 -3.37 -9.94 -23.20
CA LEU A 81 -2.32 -10.26 -22.22
C LEU A 81 -1.23 -11.13 -22.83
N GLN A 82 -1.57 -12.10 -23.67
CA GLN A 82 -0.58 -12.95 -24.36
C GLN A 82 0.35 -12.14 -25.28
N ILE A 83 -0.13 -11.03 -25.85
CA ILE A 83 0.66 -10.14 -26.72
C ILE A 83 1.49 -9.16 -25.88
N ILE A 84 0.92 -8.62 -24.80
CA ILE A 84 1.55 -7.59 -23.97
C ILE A 84 2.69 -8.17 -23.12
N LEU A 85 2.50 -9.35 -22.52
CA LEU A 85 3.42 -9.88 -21.50
C LEU A 85 4.88 -10.01 -21.94
N PRO A 86 5.22 -10.59 -23.12
CA PRO A 86 6.61 -10.68 -23.56
C PRO A 86 7.26 -9.31 -23.78
N LYS A 87 6.47 -8.33 -24.24
CA LYS A 87 6.95 -6.96 -24.46
C LYS A 87 7.14 -6.21 -23.14
N LEU A 88 6.21 -6.41 -22.19
CA LEU A 88 6.31 -5.84 -20.86
C LEU A 88 7.58 -6.32 -20.15
N ASP A 89 7.86 -7.62 -20.19
CA ASP A 89 9.07 -8.23 -19.62
C ASP A 89 10.36 -7.62 -20.19
N THR A 90 10.40 -7.46 -21.52
CA THR A 90 11.53 -6.83 -22.23
C THR A 90 11.68 -5.36 -21.84
N PHE A 91 10.58 -4.58 -21.85
CA PHE A 91 10.62 -3.16 -21.55
C PHE A 91 10.94 -2.86 -20.08
N ILE A 92 10.55 -3.72 -19.15
CA ILE A 92 10.97 -3.63 -17.75
C ILE A 92 12.49 -3.82 -17.65
N THR A 93 13.03 -4.83 -18.33
CA THR A 93 14.47 -5.15 -18.29
C THR A 93 15.32 -4.04 -18.94
N GLU A 94 14.79 -3.41 -20.01
CA GLU A 94 15.45 -2.32 -20.71
C GLU A 94 15.24 -0.93 -20.05
N GLU A 95 14.52 -0.86 -18.92
CA GLU A 95 14.06 0.40 -18.29
C GLU A 95 13.38 1.36 -19.28
N ALA A 96 12.65 0.81 -20.25
CA ALA A 96 12.02 1.58 -21.31
C ALA A 96 10.79 2.33 -20.77
N PRO A 97 10.58 3.62 -21.14
CA PRO A 97 9.42 4.38 -20.67
C PRO A 97 8.09 3.77 -21.13
N GLU A 98 8.09 3.00 -22.21
CA GLU A 98 6.91 2.28 -22.70
C GLU A 98 6.43 1.15 -21.77
N ALA A 99 7.25 0.74 -20.79
CA ALA A 99 6.85 -0.25 -19.79
C ALA A 99 5.64 0.21 -18.96
N SER A 100 5.57 1.51 -18.61
CA SER A 100 4.45 2.04 -17.81
C SER A 100 3.13 1.95 -18.57
N GLU A 101 3.13 2.22 -19.88
CA GLU A 101 1.95 2.11 -20.74
C GLU A 101 1.43 0.68 -20.84
N LEU A 102 2.33 -0.30 -20.99
CA LEU A 102 1.97 -1.71 -21.01
C LEU A 102 1.50 -2.23 -19.64
N ALA A 103 2.12 -1.75 -18.55
CA ALA A 103 1.70 -2.06 -17.20
C ALA A 103 0.30 -1.47 -16.90
N ARG A 104 0.02 -0.23 -17.33
CA ARG A 104 -1.29 0.43 -17.24
C ARG A 104 -2.37 -0.39 -17.94
N ALA A 105 -2.11 -0.82 -19.18
CA ALA A 105 -3.02 -1.72 -19.89
C ALA A 105 -3.27 -3.02 -19.11
N THR A 106 -2.19 -3.65 -18.63
CA THR A 106 -2.25 -4.91 -17.86
C THR A 106 -3.09 -4.75 -16.60
N GLU A 107 -2.90 -3.67 -15.85
CA GLU A 107 -3.68 -3.35 -14.65
C GLU A 107 -5.18 -3.23 -14.96
N SER A 108 -5.56 -2.41 -15.95
CA SER A 108 -6.96 -2.22 -16.33
C SER A 108 -7.63 -3.54 -16.76
N LEU A 109 -6.90 -4.37 -17.52
CA LEU A 109 -7.36 -5.69 -17.94
C LEU A 109 -7.60 -6.62 -16.75
N LEU A 110 -6.73 -6.59 -15.73
CA LEU A 110 -6.88 -7.39 -14.51
C LEU A 110 -8.10 -6.97 -13.68
N ILE A 111 -8.32 -5.67 -13.50
CA ILE A 111 -9.48 -5.13 -12.79
C ILE A 111 -10.78 -5.65 -13.42
N VAL A 112 -10.87 -5.60 -14.75
CA VAL A 112 -12.07 -6.04 -15.47
C VAL A 112 -12.25 -7.57 -15.40
N LEU A 113 -11.16 -8.34 -15.41
CA LEU A 113 -11.22 -9.79 -15.17
C LEU A 113 -11.65 -10.16 -13.74
N ALA A 114 -11.42 -9.29 -12.75
CA ALA A 114 -11.77 -9.54 -11.36
C ALA A 114 -13.26 -9.28 -11.06
N GLN A 115 -13.89 -8.32 -11.74
CA GLN A 115 -15.26 -7.88 -11.44
C GLN A 115 -16.38 -8.87 -11.84
N LYS A 116 -16.12 -9.88 -12.67
CA LYS A 116 -17.20 -10.67 -13.34
C LYS A 116 -17.16 -12.19 -13.17
N SER A 117 -16.38 -12.75 -12.26
CA SER A 117 -16.33 -14.22 -12.05
C SER A 117 -17.52 -14.82 -11.27
N SER A 118 -18.71 -14.21 -11.29
CA SER A 118 -19.89 -14.67 -10.52
C SER A 118 -20.75 -15.73 -11.22
N THR A 119 -20.38 -16.18 -12.42
CA THR A 119 -21.10 -17.25 -13.12
C THR A 119 -20.27 -18.52 -13.08
N GLN A 120 -20.92 -19.66 -12.83
CA GLN A 120 -20.40 -21.03 -12.88
C GLN A 120 -19.83 -21.37 -14.27
N THR A 121 -18.79 -20.66 -14.71
CA THR A 121 -18.17 -20.84 -16.01
C THR A 121 -16.96 -21.75 -15.82
N GLN A 122 -17.23 -23.04 -16.03
CA GLN A 122 -16.29 -24.12 -16.39
C GLN A 122 -14.88 -24.01 -15.78
N SER A 123 -14.60 -24.81 -14.75
CA SER A 123 -13.30 -25.02 -14.08
C SER A 123 -12.04 -24.90 -14.99
N ARG A 124 -12.13 -25.33 -16.26
CA ARG A 124 -11.05 -25.21 -17.25
C ARG A 124 -10.68 -23.77 -17.61
N VAL A 125 -11.65 -22.87 -17.79
CA VAL A 125 -11.41 -21.46 -18.15
C VAL A 125 -10.77 -20.72 -16.98
N LEU A 126 -11.24 -20.98 -15.75
CA LEU A 126 -10.65 -20.43 -14.53
C LEU A 126 -9.20 -20.87 -14.35
N LYS A 127 -8.86 -22.12 -14.69
CA LYS A 127 -7.48 -22.61 -14.66
C LYS A 127 -6.57 -21.84 -15.63
N VAL A 128 -7.01 -21.64 -16.88
CA VAL A 128 -6.25 -20.87 -17.89
C VAL A 128 -6.06 -19.43 -17.44
N ILE A 129 -7.11 -18.80 -16.90
CA ILE A 129 -7.01 -17.44 -16.35
C ILE A 129 -6.00 -17.41 -15.20
N THR A 130 -6.07 -18.34 -14.26
CA THR A 130 -5.14 -18.39 -13.11
C THR A 130 -3.69 -18.56 -13.54
N GLU A 131 -3.42 -19.40 -14.54
CA GLU A 131 -2.07 -19.61 -15.07
C GLU A 131 -1.52 -18.36 -15.77
N ARG A 132 -2.37 -17.66 -16.55
CA ARG A 132 -1.99 -16.39 -17.18
C ARG A 132 -1.75 -15.29 -16.15
N LEU A 133 -2.60 -15.19 -15.14
CA LEU A 133 -2.41 -14.22 -14.06
C LEU A 133 -1.18 -14.51 -13.22
N PHE A 134 -0.81 -15.77 -13.03
CA PHE A 134 0.47 -16.12 -12.39
C PHE A 134 1.67 -15.66 -13.23
N GLN A 135 1.62 -15.77 -14.56
CA GLN A 135 2.66 -15.23 -15.44
C GLN A 135 2.77 -13.71 -15.33
N VAL A 136 1.62 -13.00 -15.29
CA VAL A 136 1.58 -11.55 -15.03
C VAL A 136 2.25 -11.24 -13.70
N PHE A 137 1.86 -11.94 -12.62
CA PHE A 137 2.44 -11.77 -11.30
C PHE A 137 3.96 -11.97 -11.28
N ARG A 138 4.45 -13.06 -11.89
CA ARG A 138 5.89 -13.34 -11.96
C ARG A 138 6.67 -12.22 -12.62
N ILE A 139 6.26 -11.81 -13.83
CA ILE A 139 6.93 -10.74 -14.58
C ILE A 139 6.93 -9.43 -13.77
N CYS A 140 5.80 -9.08 -13.15
CA CYS A 140 5.70 -7.85 -12.37
C CYS A 140 6.54 -7.91 -11.09
N LEU A 141 6.57 -9.06 -10.40
CA LEU A 141 7.32 -9.23 -9.16
C LEU A 141 8.84 -9.19 -9.40
N GLU A 142 9.30 -9.89 -10.44
CA GLU A 142 10.70 -9.88 -10.89
C GLU A 142 11.10 -8.51 -11.45
N GLY A 143 10.13 -7.74 -11.96
CA GLY A 143 10.31 -6.39 -12.47
C GLY A 143 10.45 -5.29 -11.41
N ILE A 144 9.95 -5.49 -10.19
CA ILE A 144 10.01 -4.47 -9.12
C ILE A 144 11.46 -4.01 -8.84
N PRO A 145 12.43 -4.91 -8.63
CA PRO A 145 13.81 -4.51 -8.38
C PRO A 145 14.50 -3.89 -9.59
N LEU A 146 14.02 -4.19 -10.81
CA LEU A 146 14.56 -3.68 -12.07
C LEU A 146 14.04 -2.27 -12.39
N ALA A 147 12.81 -1.95 -11.95
CA ALA A 147 12.19 -0.63 -12.12
C ALA A 147 12.74 0.45 -11.17
N GLY A 148 14.04 0.41 -10.86
CA GLY A 148 14.66 1.18 -9.77
C GLY A 148 14.52 2.70 -9.91
N THR A 149 14.42 3.22 -11.14
CA THR A 149 14.33 4.66 -11.41
C THR A 149 12.89 5.18 -11.52
N SER A 150 11.91 4.32 -11.81
CA SER A 150 10.53 4.74 -12.11
C SER A 150 9.57 4.35 -10.99
N LEU A 151 9.25 5.31 -10.12
CA LEU A 151 8.24 5.14 -9.06
C LEU A 151 6.84 4.88 -9.64
N GLU A 152 6.52 5.48 -10.79
CA GLU A 152 5.25 5.27 -11.49
C GLU A 152 5.11 3.81 -11.94
N LEU A 153 6.14 3.25 -12.57
CA LEU A 153 6.15 1.85 -12.97
C LEU A 153 6.04 0.94 -11.75
N ARG A 154 6.84 1.17 -10.69
CA ARG A 154 6.77 0.37 -9.45
C ARG A 154 5.37 0.39 -8.82
N THR A 155 4.71 1.54 -8.83
CA THR A 155 3.31 1.68 -8.36
C THR A 155 2.36 0.77 -9.12
N LEU A 156 2.45 0.73 -10.46
CA LEU A 156 1.64 -0.16 -11.30
C LEU A 156 1.96 -1.63 -11.01
N LEU A 157 3.25 -2.00 -10.90
CA LEU A 157 3.66 -3.37 -10.58
C LEU A 157 3.12 -3.81 -9.21
N TYR A 158 3.18 -2.95 -8.20
CA TYR A 158 2.61 -3.21 -6.87
C TYR A 158 1.10 -3.44 -6.92
N SER A 159 0.38 -2.61 -7.69
CA SER A 159 -1.05 -2.77 -7.89
C SER A 159 -1.39 -4.11 -8.57
N ILE A 160 -0.71 -4.44 -9.67
CA ILE A 160 -0.92 -5.69 -10.41
C ILE A 160 -0.65 -6.91 -9.52
N CYS A 161 0.48 -6.93 -8.80
CA CYS A 161 0.80 -8.01 -7.87
C CYS A 161 -0.24 -8.12 -6.76
N SER A 162 -0.69 -6.98 -6.20
CA SER A 162 -1.72 -6.95 -5.16
C SER A 162 -3.05 -7.52 -5.65
N GLN A 163 -3.49 -7.14 -6.85
CA GLN A 163 -4.74 -7.63 -7.43
C GLN A 163 -4.71 -9.16 -7.66
N TYR A 164 -3.57 -9.68 -8.13
CA TYR A 164 -3.37 -11.12 -8.25
C TYR A 164 -3.47 -11.83 -6.90
N LEU A 165 -2.75 -11.36 -5.88
CA LEU A 165 -2.73 -12.00 -4.57
C LEU A 165 -4.08 -11.89 -3.85
N ALA A 166 -4.76 -10.75 -3.96
CA ALA A 166 -6.10 -10.58 -3.41
C ALA A 166 -7.11 -11.56 -4.04
N ARG A 167 -7.02 -11.76 -5.36
CA ARG A 167 -7.83 -12.77 -6.06
C ARG A 167 -7.45 -14.20 -5.65
N LEU A 168 -6.16 -14.47 -5.44
CA LEU A 168 -5.72 -15.78 -4.96
C LEU A 168 -6.31 -16.08 -3.58
N MET A 169 -6.39 -15.09 -2.69
CA MET A 169 -7.00 -15.25 -1.37
C MET A 169 -8.50 -15.51 -1.40
N THR A 170 -9.24 -15.09 -2.44
CA THR A 170 -10.66 -15.41 -2.58
C THR A 170 -10.90 -16.82 -3.17
N LEU A 171 -9.91 -17.41 -3.86
CA LEU A 171 -9.98 -18.78 -4.37
C LEU A 171 -9.99 -19.84 -3.25
N ASP A 172 -9.44 -19.53 -2.08
CA ASP A 172 -9.40 -20.42 -0.90
C ASP A 172 -10.78 -20.98 -0.54
N GLN A 173 -11.83 -20.18 -0.73
CA GLN A 173 -13.20 -20.55 -0.37
C GLN A 173 -13.86 -21.54 -1.34
N ASN A 174 -13.38 -21.63 -2.59
CA ASN A 174 -14.06 -22.37 -3.65
C ASN A 174 -13.30 -23.64 -4.08
N GLU A 175 -11.97 -23.61 -4.18
CA GLU A 175 -11.15 -24.70 -4.75
C GLU A 175 -9.81 -24.86 -4.00
N PRO A 176 -9.77 -25.59 -2.86
CA PRO A 176 -8.63 -25.56 -1.92
C PRO A 176 -7.33 -26.15 -2.49
N ASP A 177 -7.42 -27.16 -3.37
CA ASP A 177 -6.24 -27.80 -3.96
C ASP A 177 -5.56 -26.89 -5.00
N GLN A 178 -6.35 -26.17 -5.79
CA GLN A 178 -5.84 -25.20 -6.76
C GLN A 178 -5.24 -24.00 -6.04
N TYR A 179 -5.91 -23.53 -4.98
CA TYR A 179 -5.42 -22.47 -4.10
C TYR A 179 -4.04 -22.81 -3.53
N ARG A 180 -3.87 -23.99 -2.90
CA ARG A 180 -2.59 -24.41 -2.32
C ARG A 180 -1.46 -24.46 -3.34
N LYS A 181 -1.71 -25.02 -4.53
CA LYS A 181 -0.71 -25.08 -5.61
C LYS A 181 -0.31 -23.68 -6.07
N ALA A 182 -1.28 -22.81 -6.32
CA ALA A 182 -1.02 -21.44 -6.74
C ALA A 182 -0.29 -20.63 -5.67
N CYS A 183 -0.62 -20.80 -4.38
CA CYS A 183 0.13 -20.18 -3.29
C CYS A 183 1.55 -20.70 -3.19
N SER A 184 1.78 -22.01 -3.36
CA SER A 184 3.14 -22.56 -3.37
C SER A 184 3.96 -21.96 -4.52
N SER A 185 3.44 -21.98 -5.74
CA SER A 185 4.10 -21.39 -6.91
C SER A 185 4.37 -19.89 -6.75
N SER A 186 3.42 -19.15 -6.17
CA SER A 186 3.58 -17.73 -5.87
C SER A 186 4.67 -17.49 -4.83
N MET A 187 4.71 -18.32 -3.78
CA MET A 187 5.74 -18.23 -2.74
C MET A 187 7.13 -18.60 -3.27
N ASP A 188 7.22 -19.60 -4.16
CA ASP A 188 8.47 -19.96 -4.82
C ASP A 188 9.00 -18.83 -5.72
N CYS A 189 8.10 -18.17 -6.45
CA CYS A 189 8.41 -16.95 -7.22
C CYS A 189 8.93 -15.81 -6.34
N VAL A 190 8.34 -15.61 -5.15
CA VAL A 190 8.82 -14.60 -4.20
C VAL A 190 10.21 -14.96 -3.66
N ARG A 191 10.48 -16.24 -3.38
CA ARG A 191 11.80 -16.71 -2.92
C ARG A 191 12.88 -16.60 -3.99
N SER A 192 12.53 -16.80 -5.26
CA SER A 192 13.47 -16.70 -6.38
C SER A 192 13.70 -15.27 -6.85
N SER A 193 12.83 -14.34 -6.43
CA SER A 193 12.97 -12.92 -6.71
C SER A 193 14.20 -12.34 -5.98
N SER A 194 14.59 -11.11 -6.34
CA SER A 194 15.73 -10.42 -5.72
C SER A 194 15.66 -10.43 -4.18
N GLN A 195 16.80 -10.67 -3.53
CA GLN A 195 16.91 -10.60 -2.06
C GLN A 195 16.50 -9.22 -1.52
N ARG A 196 16.66 -8.16 -2.32
CA ARG A 196 16.28 -6.79 -1.99
C ARG A 196 14.82 -6.46 -2.26
N LEU A 197 14.01 -7.42 -2.75
CA LEU A 197 12.62 -7.16 -3.10
C LEU A 197 11.84 -6.56 -1.93
N ILE A 198 11.95 -7.15 -0.73
CA ILE A 198 11.22 -6.68 0.45
C ILE A 198 11.75 -5.33 0.93
N GLU A 199 13.07 -5.09 0.84
CA GLU A 199 13.68 -3.78 1.16
C GLU A 199 13.12 -2.69 0.25
N ILE A 200 13.12 -2.91 -1.08
CA ILE A 200 12.64 -1.92 -2.06
C ILE A 200 11.17 -1.59 -1.84
N ILE A 201 10.32 -2.59 -1.58
CA ILE A 201 8.90 -2.34 -1.30
C ILE A 201 8.74 -1.61 0.04
N ALA A 202 9.56 -1.92 1.05
CA ALA A 202 9.51 -1.25 2.35
C ALA A 202 9.99 0.21 2.28
N ASP A 203 11.04 0.50 1.52
CA ASP A 203 11.53 1.85 1.25
C ASP A 203 10.43 2.68 0.58
N ASP A 204 9.78 2.15 -0.47
CA ASP A 204 8.66 2.82 -1.15
C ASP A 204 7.41 2.94 -0.25
N ALA A 205 7.23 2.03 0.72
CA ALA A 205 6.15 2.08 1.69
C ALA A 205 6.34 3.16 2.77
N GLU A 206 7.54 3.75 2.89
CA GLU A 206 7.81 4.86 3.80
C GLU A 206 8.11 6.16 3.02
N ASP A 207 9.09 6.12 2.12
CA ASP A 207 9.59 7.27 1.36
C ASP A 207 8.82 7.56 0.06
N GLY A 208 7.94 6.65 -0.37
CA GLY A 208 7.18 6.80 -1.62
C GLY A 208 6.16 7.96 -1.61
N THR A 209 5.71 8.34 -2.80
CA THR A 209 4.54 9.20 -2.97
C THR A 209 3.29 8.52 -2.44
N ASP A 210 2.24 9.26 -2.10
CA ASP A 210 1.12 8.69 -1.35
C ASP A 210 0.42 7.51 -2.04
N ILE A 211 0.35 7.51 -3.37
CA ILE A 211 -0.23 6.40 -4.14
C ILE A 211 0.72 5.20 -4.11
N CYS A 212 2.00 5.40 -4.41
CA CYS A 212 3.01 4.36 -4.38
C CYS A 212 3.10 3.70 -2.99
N ARG A 213 3.14 4.55 -1.95
CA ARG A 213 3.15 4.16 -0.54
C ARG A 213 2.02 3.21 -0.20
N LEU A 214 0.79 3.55 -0.61
CA LEU A 214 -0.39 2.72 -0.35
C LEU A 214 -0.31 1.37 -1.06
N HIS A 215 0.10 1.35 -2.33
CA HIS A 215 0.26 0.11 -3.09
C HIS A 215 1.38 -0.78 -2.53
N ALA A 216 2.49 -0.19 -2.09
CA ALA A 216 3.60 -0.89 -1.45
C ALA A 216 3.17 -1.53 -0.11
N LEU A 217 2.50 -0.77 0.77
CA LEU A 217 1.94 -1.29 2.03
C LEU A 217 0.95 -2.43 1.80
N ASN A 218 0.06 -2.29 0.81
CA ASN A 218 -0.92 -3.31 0.48
C ASN A 218 -0.24 -4.58 -0.07
N LEU A 219 0.77 -4.44 -0.93
CA LEU A 219 1.53 -5.58 -1.44
C LEU A 219 2.26 -6.32 -0.31
N LEU A 220 2.94 -5.60 0.59
CA LEU A 220 3.61 -6.21 1.76
C LEU A 220 2.63 -6.97 2.64
N SER A 221 1.43 -6.41 2.86
CA SER A 221 0.36 -7.05 3.63
C SER A 221 -0.06 -8.37 2.99
N LEU A 222 -0.27 -8.38 1.67
CA LEU A 222 -0.64 -9.56 0.91
C LEU A 222 0.48 -10.60 0.82
N LEU A 223 1.74 -10.18 0.66
CA LEU A 223 2.91 -11.06 0.69
C LEU A 223 3.08 -11.72 2.07
N THR A 224 2.88 -10.97 3.14
CA THR A 224 2.91 -11.50 4.52
C THR A 224 1.82 -12.54 4.73
N ALA A 225 0.60 -12.26 4.25
CA ALA A 225 -0.51 -13.20 4.31
C ALA A 225 -0.29 -14.45 3.45
N LEU A 226 0.35 -14.33 2.27
CA LEU A 226 0.80 -15.47 1.46
C LEU A 226 1.85 -16.31 2.19
N GLY A 227 2.86 -15.68 2.80
CA GLY A 227 3.87 -16.37 3.61
C GLY A 227 3.23 -17.17 4.74
N ARG A 228 2.24 -16.59 5.42
CA ARG A 228 1.47 -17.26 6.47
C ARG A 228 0.65 -18.44 5.94
N SER A 229 -0.03 -18.31 4.80
CA SER A 229 -0.81 -19.43 4.23
C SER A 229 0.09 -20.62 3.86
N GLN A 230 1.34 -20.35 3.49
CA GLN A 230 2.38 -21.35 3.22
C GLN A 230 3.22 -21.74 4.45
N LYS A 231 2.88 -21.24 5.66
CA LYS A 231 3.65 -21.45 6.91
C LYS A 231 5.14 -21.14 6.76
N SER A 232 5.48 -20.16 5.94
CA SER A 232 6.86 -19.77 5.64
C SER A 232 7.20 -18.45 6.33
N ASN A 233 8.28 -18.43 7.12
CA ASN A 233 8.78 -17.22 7.75
C ASN A 233 9.61 -16.33 6.81
N HIS A 234 9.83 -16.72 5.56
CA HIS A 234 10.74 -16.02 4.65
C HIS A 234 10.47 -14.51 4.53
N ILE A 235 9.20 -14.11 4.40
CA ILE A 235 8.83 -12.68 4.32
C ILE A 235 9.15 -11.97 5.65
N LEU A 236 8.75 -12.59 6.77
CA LEU A 236 9.01 -12.05 8.10
C LEU A 236 10.50 -11.90 8.38
N ASP A 237 11.30 -12.92 8.05
CA ASP A 237 12.75 -12.91 8.27
C ASP A 237 13.41 -11.77 7.50
N ASN A 238 12.94 -11.46 6.28
CA ASN A 238 13.42 -10.32 5.51
C ASN A 238 12.95 -8.98 6.09
N LEU A 239 11.71 -8.87 6.57
CA LEU A 239 11.21 -7.67 7.25
C LEU A 239 12.00 -7.35 8.53
N VAL A 240 12.34 -8.38 9.32
CA VAL A 240 13.16 -8.25 10.53
C VAL A 240 14.59 -7.85 10.17
N LYS A 241 15.21 -8.51 9.18
CA LYS A 241 16.58 -8.20 8.74
C LYS A 241 16.72 -6.77 8.23
N ALA A 242 15.72 -6.27 7.51
CA ALA A 242 15.70 -4.91 6.98
C ALA A 242 15.16 -3.86 7.98
N ASN A 243 14.93 -4.25 9.24
CA ASN A 243 14.35 -3.40 10.30
C ASN A 243 13.03 -2.71 9.94
N VAL A 244 12.25 -3.30 9.04
CA VAL A 244 11.01 -2.70 8.53
C VAL A 244 9.96 -2.60 9.64
N ILE A 245 9.94 -3.55 10.57
CA ILE A 245 8.93 -3.56 11.65
C ILE A 245 9.08 -2.32 12.55
N GLU A 246 10.29 -1.95 12.93
CA GLU A 246 10.54 -0.76 13.75
C GLU A 246 10.18 0.51 12.99
N ILE A 247 10.58 0.61 11.71
CA ILE A 247 10.24 1.74 10.82
C ILE A 247 8.71 1.89 10.71
N MET A 248 7.98 0.78 10.56
CA MET A 248 6.52 0.81 10.47
C MET A 248 5.82 1.09 11.82
N LEU A 249 6.52 1.02 12.96
CA LEU A 249 5.97 1.42 14.25
C LEU A 249 6.15 2.92 14.53
N GLU A 250 7.11 3.59 13.91
CA GLU A 250 7.40 5.00 14.17
C GLU A 250 6.23 5.95 13.83
N PRO A 251 5.53 5.82 12.69
CA PRO A 251 4.34 6.64 12.41
C PRO A 251 3.17 6.35 13.37
N ILE A 252 3.12 5.16 13.97
CA ILE A 252 2.11 4.83 14.98
C ILE A 252 2.49 5.47 16.32
N ARG A 253 3.78 5.52 16.66
CA ARG A 253 4.30 6.21 17.83
C ARG A 253 3.96 7.71 17.81
N ASN A 254 4.07 8.35 16.64
CA ASN A 254 3.84 9.80 16.48
C ASN A 254 2.42 10.16 16.03
N LEU A 255 1.51 9.18 16.02
CA LEU A 255 0.16 9.29 15.45
C LEU A 255 -0.59 10.58 15.81
N THR A 256 -0.73 10.87 17.11
CA THR A 256 -1.47 12.08 17.54
C THR A 256 -0.76 13.36 17.11
N ALA A 257 0.57 13.41 17.17
CA ALA A 257 1.36 14.56 16.74
C ALA A 257 1.19 14.81 15.23
N ASP A 258 1.20 13.74 14.43
CA ASP A 258 1.01 13.80 12.98
C ASP A 258 -0.38 14.31 12.61
N PHE A 259 -1.43 13.85 13.28
CA PHE A 259 -2.80 14.34 13.03
C PHE A 259 -2.98 15.81 13.44
N VAL A 260 -2.29 16.26 14.49
CA VAL A 260 -2.34 17.67 14.92
C VAL A 260 -1.57 18.57 13.95
N SER A 261 -0.38 18.15 13.51
CA SER A 261 0.48 18.93 12.61
C SER A 261 -0.02 18.96 11.16
N THR A 262 -0.74 17.91 10.73
CA THR A 262 -1.23 17.77 9.36
C THR A 262 -2.44 18.67 9.07
N SER A 263 -2.46 19.27 7.87
CA SER A 263 -3.59 20.10 7.42
C SER A 263 -4.89 19.30 7.28
N VAL A 264 -6.06 19.95 7.48
CA VAL A 264 -7.39 19.29 7.40
C VAL A 264 -7.58 18.50 6.10
N LYS A 265 -7.05 19.00 4.98
CA LYS A 265 -7.18 18.37 3.66
C LYS A 265 -6.37 17.07 3.52
N GLN A 266 -5.25 16.95 4.24
CA GLN A 266 -4.35 15.80 4.17
C GLN A 266 -4.63 14.75 5.26
N ARG A 267 -5.46 15.06 6.26
CA ARG A 267 -5.81 14.11 7.34
C ARG A 267 -6.52 12.85 6.85
N SER A 268 -7.34 12.94 5.80
CA SER A 268 -7.99 11.76 5.20
C SER A 268 -6.96 10.79 4.63
N GLN A 269 -5.94 11.32 3.97
CA GLN A 269 -4.85 10.55 3.40
C GLN A 269 -3.97 9.92 4.47
N LEU A 270 -3.59 10.70 5.50
CA LEU A 270 -2.87 10.19 6.66
C LEU A 270 -3.63 9.04 7.34
N LEU A 271 -4.95 9.14 7.47
CA LEU A 271 -5.78 8.07 8.00
C LEU A 271 -5.71 6.79 7.17
N ILE A 272 -5.87 6.89 5.84
CA ILE A 272 -5.80 5.75 4.92
C ILE A 272 -4.44 5.07 5.01
N THR A 273 -3.35 5.83 4.96
CA THR A 273 -1.98 5.31 5.07
C THR A 273 -1.75 4.64 6.43
N THR A 274 -2.22 5.25 7.52
CA THR A 274 -2.10 4.67 8.86
C THR A 274 -2.88 3.35 8.98
N GLN A 275 -4.09 3.29 8.41
CA GLN A 275 -4.90 2.07 8.39
C GLN A 275 -4.24 0.97 7.55
N ALA A 276 -3.67 1.30 6.39
CA ALA A 276 -2.92 0.35 5.56
C ALA A 276 -1.69 -0.21 6.31
N ARG A 277 -0.98 0.66 7.05
CA ARG A 277 0.14 0.26 7.90
C ARG A 277 -0.29 -0.64 9.07
N ALA A 278 -1.37 -0.28 9.76
CA ALA A 278 -1.95 -1.12 10.80
C ALA A 278 -2.42 -2.48 10.25
N ALA A 279 -2.93 -2.52 9.01
CA ALA A 279 -3.29 -3.77 8.35
C ALA A 279 -2.07 -4.65 8.05
N LEU A 280 -0.94 -4.08 7.59
CA LEU A 280 0.31 -4.81 7.43
C LEU A 280 0.80 -5.40 8.77
N LEU A 281 0.87 -4.58 9.82
CA LEU A 281 1.30 -5.04 11.15
C LEU A 281 0.36 -6.11 11.70
N LEU A 282 -0.94 -6.01 11.43
CA LEU A 282 -1.91 -7.04 11.77
C LEU A 282 -1.61 -8.35 11.03
N GLN A 283 -1.25 -8.31 9.74
CA GLN A 283 -0.87 -9.52 9.02
C GLN A 283 0.38 -10.19 9.63
N ILE A 284 1.33 -9.39 10.11
CA ILE A 284 2.54 -9.87 10.81
C ILE A 284 2.14 -10.51 12.15
N SER A 285 1.29 -9.85 12.94
CA SER A 285 0.88 -10.30 14.27
C SER A 285 0.06 -11.59 14.29
N LEU A 286 -0.54 -11.97 13.16
CA LEU A 286 -1.30 -13.23 13.03
C LEU A 286 -0.43 -14.50 13.10
N SER A 287 0.90 -14.36 13.08
CA SER A 287 1.83 -15.47 13.31
C SER A 287 2.50 -15.34 14.67
N ARG A 288 2.84 -16.47 15.32
CA ARG A 288 3.55 -16.44 16.60
C ARG A 288 4.92 -15.76 16.50
N SER A 289 5.67 -16.03 15.43
CA SER A 289 6.97 -15.40 15.15
C SER A 289 6.83 -13.91 14.91
N GLY A 290 5.83 -13.47 14.12
CA GLY A 290 5.60 -12.05 13.87
C GLY A 290 5.10 -11.30 15.10
N ALA A 291 4.27 -11.91 15.95
CA ALA A 291 3.87 -11.34 17.22
C ALA A 291 5.07 -11.11 18.16
N ILE A 292 6.02 -12.05 18.21
CA ILE A 292 7.28 -11.88 18.96
C ILE A 292 8.07 -10.70 18.40
N ALA A 293 8.29 -10.67 17.08
CA ALA A 293 9.04 -9.61 16.43
C ALA A 293 8.44 -8.21 16.65
N LEU A 294 7.11 -8.08 16.66
CA LEU A 294 6.42 -6.83 16.98
C LEU A 294 6.62 -6.37 18.42
N LEU A 295 6.58 -7.32 19.36
CA LEU A 295 6.81 -7.02 20.79
C LEU A 295 8.27 -6.62 21.02
N ASP A 296 9.21 -7.32 20.40
CA ASP A 296 10.64 -7.04 20.48
C ASP A 296 10.97 -5.68 19.84
N ALA A 297 10.28 -5.29 18.77
CA ALA A 297 10.36 -3.96 18.15
C ALA A 297 9.66 -2.85 18.95
N GLY A 298 9.08 -3.16 20.11
CA GLY A 298 8.53 -2.16 21.02
C GLY A 298 7.09 -1.71 20.72
N LEU A 299 6.25 -2.58 20.13
CA LEU A 299 4.83 -2.27 19.84
C LEU A 299 4.11 -1.61 21.02
N ILE A 300 4.19 -2.19 22.21
CA ILE A 300 3.46 -1.68 23.39
C ILE A 300 3.90 -0.25 23.75
N GLN A 301 5.20 0.05 23.65
CA GLN A 301 5.71 1.38 23.92
C GLN A 301 5.25 2.37 22.84
N ALA A 302 5.32 1.98 21.56
CA ALA A 302 4.79 2.80 20.47
C ALA A 302 3.28 3.12 20.65
N LEU A 303 2.49 2.16 21.12
CA LEU A 303 1.06 2.39 21.42
C LEU A 303 0.85 3.37 22.58
N ARG A 304 1.68 3.32 23.63
CA ARG A 304 1.61 4.29 24.73
C ARG A 304 1.95 5.70 24.26
N ASP A 305 3.02 5.83 23.49
CA ASP A 305 3.51 7.11 22.98
C ASP A 305 2.57 7.73 21.95
N SER A 306 1.80 6.90 21.22
CA SER A 306 0.78 7.35 20.27
C SER A 306 -0.29 8.25 20.89
N ASN A 307 -0.51 8.16 22.21
CA ASN A 307 -1.56 8.84 22.97
C ASN A 307 -3.00 8.59 22.47
N ILE A 308 -3.25 7.65 21.54
CA ILE A 308 -4.61 7.40 21.00
C ILE A 308 -5.58 6.93 22.09
N PHE A 309 -5.09 6.16 23.07
CA PHE A 309 -5.87 5.62 24.17
C PHE A 309 -6.16 6.62 25.30
N ARG A 310 -5.53 7.81 25.27
CA ARG A 310 -5.80 8.89 26.25
C ARG A 310 -7.01 9.74 25.88
N ALA A 311 -7.47 9.65 24.64
CA ALA A 311 -8.67 10.35 24.22
C ALA A 311 -9.89 9.83 24.98
N ASP A 312 -10.71 10.76 25.48
CA ASP A 312 -12.00 10.42 26.06
C ASP A 312 -13.00 10.14 24.92
N PRO A 313 -13.48 8.88 24.77
CA PRO A 313 -14.40 8.49 23.70
C PRO A 313 -15.78 9.17 23.79
N ASP A 314 -16.10 9.85 24.91
CA ASP A 314 -17.32 10.62 25.12
C ASP A 314 -17.19 12.09 24.65
N LEU A 315 -15.96 12.59 24.51
CA LEU A 315 -15.62 13.96 24.12
C LEU A 315 -15.78 14.17 22.60
N GLY A 316 -17.02 14.18 22.13
CA GLY A 316 -17.38 14.48 20.74
C GLY A 316 -18.88 14.60 20.48
N LEU A 317 -19.70 14.54 21.54
CA LEU A 317 -21.16 14.72 21.51
C LEU A 317 -21.60 16.00 22.22
N GLY A 318 -20.69 16.97 22.40
CA GLY A 318 -21.09 18.30 22.87
C GLY A 318 -22.23 18.82 21.98
N PRO A 319 -23.30 19.38 22.58
CA PRO A 319 -24.43 19.90 21.82
C PRO A 319 -23.88 20.86 20.78
N GLU A 320 -24.41 20.79 19.56
CA GLU A 320 -24.09 21.70 18.46
C GLU A 320 -23.84 23.10 19.02
N LEU A 321 -22.57 23.52 19.07
CA LEU A 321 -22.28 24.92 19.31
C LEU A 321 -22.88 25.62 18.11
N ASP A 322 -24.03 26.23 18.36
CA ASP A 322 -24.81 27.12 17.50
C ASP A 322 -23.95 28.37 17.20
N THR A 323 -22.78 28.18 16.58
CA THR A 323 -22.03 29.25 15.95
C THR A 323 -22.79 29.56 14.68
N LYS A 324 -23.85 30.36 14.82
CA LYS A 324 -24.42 31.12 13.72
C LYS A 324 -23.24 31.76 12.97
N PRO A 325 -23.04 31.46 11.68
CA PRO A 325 -22.08 32.21 10.91
C PRO A 325 -22.51 33.69 10.93
N PRO A 326 -21.59 34.66 11.07
CA PRO A 326 -21.94 36.05 10.83
C PRO A 326 -22.51 36.13 9.41
N SER A 327 -23.78 36.48 9.34
CA SER A 327 -24.57 36.51 8.12
C SER A 327 -24.15 37.69 7.25
N THR A 328 -23.08 37.53 6.47
CA THR A 328 -22.82 38.36 5.29
C THR A 328 -22.07 37.56 4.23
N LEU A 329 -22.81 37.18 3.19
CA LEU A 329 -22.35 36.92 1.81
C LEU A 329 -21.31 35.81 1.57
N SER A 330 -21.79 34.58 1.32
CA SER A 330 -21.32 33.76 0.17
C SER A 330 -22.24 32.55 -0.02
N THR A 331 -23.23 32.71 -0.89
CA THR A 331 -23.94 31.62 -1.56
C THR A 331 -22.91 30.81 -2.37
N PHE A 332 -23.03 29.48 -2.45
CA PHE A 332 -22.14 28.49 -3.10
C PHE A 332 -21.16 27.69 -2.21
N ALA A 333 -21.63 27.16 -1.08
CA ALA A 333 -21.04 25.95 -0.49
C ALA A 333 -22.17 24.99 -0.07
N PRO A 334 -22.10 23.68 -0.39
CA PRO A 334 -23.15 22.73 -0.01
C PRO A 334 -23.12 22.49 1.51
N ALA A 335 -24.30 22.24 2.07
CA ALA A 335 -24.56 22.01 3.48
C ALA A 335 -23.94 20.69 4.01
N SER A 336 -22.63 20.67 4.29
CA SER A 336 -21.93 19.47 4.79
C SER A 336 -21.16 19.65 6.11
N VAL A 337 -21.45 20.68 6.90
CA VAL A 337 -20.64 20.98 8.11
C VAL A 337 -21.21 20.35 9.39
N ALA A 338 -22.50 19.96 9.42
CA ALA A 338 -23.10 19.20 10.54
C ALA A 338 -22.68 17.71 10.57
N SER A 339 -22.11 17.17 9.48
CA SER A 339 -21.61 15.79 9.40
C SER A 339 -20.14 15.62 9.85
N SER A 340 -19.46 16.72 10.20
CA SER A 340 -18.02 16.71 10.51
C SER A 340 -17.70 16.00 11.84
N SER A 341 -18.48 16.21 12.90
CA SER A 341 -18.28 15.57 14.22
C SER A 341 -18.53 14.06 14.18
N ASN A 342 -19.61 13.62 13.50
CA ASN A 342 -19.89 12.20 13.30
C ASN A 342 -18.82 11.51 12.44
N THR A 343 -18.24 12.22 11.48
CA THR A 343 -17.13 11.71 10.65
C THR A 343 -15.82 11.64 11.44
N ALA A 344 -15.52 12.62 12.28
CA ALA A 344 -14.33 12.61 13.14
C ALA A 344 -14.37 11.49 14.18
N LEU A 345 -15.53 11.29 14.83
CA LEU A 345 -15.75 10.19 15.75
C LEU A 345 -15.62 8.83 15.05
N PHE A 346 -16.23 8.68 13.88
CA PHE A 346 -16.10 7.46 13.08
C PHE A 346 -14.63 7.15 12.74
N ASN A 347 -13.87 8.15 12.29
CA ASN A 347 -12.45 8.00 11.97
C ASN A 347 -11.62 7.60 13.19
N TYR A 348 -11.89 8.21 14.36
CA TYR A 348 -11.25 7.83 15.62
C TYR A 348 -11.54 6.37 15.99
N PHE A 349 -12.80 5.93 16.01
CA PHE A 349 -13.14 4.55 16.35
C PHE A 349 -12.65 3.53 15.30
N SER A 350 -12.63 3.90 14.02
CA SER A 350 -12.08 3.06 12.96
C SER A 350 -10.57 2.83 13.14
N LEU A 351 -9.84 3.88 13.52
CA LEU A 351 -8.41 3.81 13.81
C LEU A 351 -8.14 3.05 15.12
N LEU A 352 -8.88 3.36 16.19
CA LEU A 352 -8.80 2.66 17.47
C LEU A 352 -9.09 1.16 17.31
N ALA A 353 -10.11 0.79 16.55
CA ALA A 353 -10.43 -0.61 16.24
C ALA A 353 -9.28 -1.31 15.51
N SER A 354 -8.63 -0.63 14.56
CA SER A 354 -7.50 -1.20 13.82
C SER A 354 -6.30 -1.48 14.72
N ILE A 355 -5.99 -0.56 15.63
CA ILE A 355 -4.90 -0.70 16.60
C ILE A 355 -5.24 -1.73 17.69
N LEU A 356 -6.47 -1.73 18.21
CA LEU A 356 -6.93 -2.73 19.18
C LEU A 356 -6.90 -4.14 18.59
N ARG A 357 -7.26 -4.30 17.31
CA ARG A 357 -7.18 -5.59 16.62
C ARG A 357 -5.74 -6.07 16.48
N LEU A 358 -4.81 -5.16 16.17
CA LEU A 358 -3.37 -5.45 16.16
C LEU A 358 -2.88 -5.92 17.54
N LEU A 359 -3.26 -5.20 18.61
CA LEU A 359 -2.90 -5.57 19.98
C LEU A 359 -3.47 -6.94 20.37
N LEU A 360 -4.76 -7.17 20.13
CA LEU A 360 -5.43 -8.44 20.41
C LEU A 360 -4.81 -9.59 19.63
N SER A 361 -4.55 -9.40 18.32
CA SER A 361 -3.92 -10.43 17.50
C SER A 361 -2.51 -10.75 17.99
N THR A 362 -1.72 -9.74 18.37
CA THR A 362 -0.37 -9.93 18.91
C THR A 362 -0.41 -10.74 20.21
N PHE A 363 -1.35 -10.39 21.10
CA PHE A 363 -1.57 -11.10 22.36
C PHE A 363 -1.96 -12.57 22.15
N ILE A 364 -3.00 -12.83 21.35
CA ILE A 364 -3.49 -14.19 21.07
C ILE A 364 -2.41 -15.04 20.40
N SER A 365 -1.72 -14.50 19.38
CA SER A 365 -0.70 -15.25 18.63
C SER A 365 0.53 -15.61 19.45
N ARG A 366 0.91 -14.78 20.44
CA ARG A 366 1.97 -15.17 21.38
C ARG A 366 1.50 -16.32 22.28
N GLY A 367 0.25 -16.26 22.71
CA GLY A 367 -0.40 -17.20 23.61
C GLY A 367 -0.72 -16.53 24.96
N PRO A 368 -1.97 -16.63 25.46
CA PRO A 368 -2.37 -16.06 26.75
C PRO A 368 -1.70 -16.74 27.95
N GLU A 369 -1.16 -17.95 27.75
CA GLU A 369 -0.34 -18.67 28.74
C GLU A 369 0.96 -17.95 29.07
N ASN A 370 1.40 -17.00 28.24
CA ASN A 370 2.58 -16.21 28.54
C ASN A 370 2.25 -15.13 29.58
N GLU A 371 2.49 -15.46 30.85
CA GLU A 371 2.17 -14.61 31.99
C GLU A 371 2.82 -13.20 31.91
N ILE A 372 4.02 -13.10 31.33
CA ILE A 372 4.71 -11.80 31.14
C ILE A 372 3.86 -10.89 30.27
N ILE A 373 3.36 -11.41 29.15
CA ILE A 373 2.57 -10.64 28.20
C ILE A 373 1.16 -10.39 28.72
N SER A 374 0.58 -11.35 29.45
CA SER A 374 -0.67 -11.14 30.19
C SER A 374 -0.54 -10.00 31.20
N ASN A 375 0.58 -9.92 31.94
CA ASN A 375 0.82 -8.80 32.86
C ASN A 375 1.02 -7.46 32.13
N ILE A 376 1.71 -7.45 31.00
CA ILE A 376 1.86 -6.24 30.18
C ILE A 376 0.50 -5.74 29.68
N VAL A 377 -0.36 -6.64 29.18
CA VAL A 377 -1.71 -6.30 28.72
C VAL A 377 -2.61 -5.86 29.88
N ARG A 378 -2.55 -6.52 31.04
CA ARG A 378 -3.28 -6.07 32.25
C ARG A 378 -2.88 -4.64 32.63
N ASN A 379 -1.58 -4.37 32.69
CA ASN A 379 -1.07 -3.03 33.01
C ASN A 379 -1.56 -1.99 31.98
N PHE A 380 -1.56 -2.35 30.69
CA PHE A 380 -2.09 -1.50 29.63
C PHE A 380 -3.60 -1.22 29.80
N LEU A 381 -4.41 -2.24 30.10
CA LEU A 381 -5.85 -2.08 30.35
C LEU A 381 -6.14 -1.26 31.61
N SER A 382 -5.36 -1.43 32.69
CA SER A 382 -5.45 -0.61 33.90
C SER A 382 -5.11 0.85 33.62
N GLU A 383 -4.05 1.11 32.84
CA GLU A 383 -3.62 2.45 32.45
C GLU A 383 -4.70 3.18 31.62
N TYR A 384 -5.37 2.49 30.71
CA TYR A 384 -6.38 3.06 29.81
C TYR A 384 -7.81 2.64 30.15
N ARG A 385 -8.08 2.31 31.42
CA ARG A 385 -9.40 1.86 31.91
C ARG A 385 -10.51 2.85 31.56
N ALA A 386 -10.23 4.16 31.67
CA ALA A 386 -11.21 5.20 31.36
C ALA A 386 -11.67 5.15 29.89
N ASN A 387 -10.74 4.96 28.96
CA ASN A 387 -11.05 4.82 27.53
C ASN A 387 -11.88 3.55 27.29
N MET A 388 -11.45 2.41 27.82
CA MET A 388 -12.16 1.15 27.71
C MET A 388 -13.62 1.26 28.21
N VAL A 389 -13.82 1.79 29.42
CA VAL A 389 -15.16 1.99 30.01
C VAL A 389 -16.00 2.95 29.17
N GLY A 390 -15.42 4.03 28.65
CA GLY A 390 -16.12 4.97 27.78
C GLY A 390 -16.59 4.30 26.48
N VAL A 391 -15.77 3.44 25.86
CA VAL A 391 -16.19 2.64 24.69
C VAL A 391 -17.37 1.72 25.03
N PHE A 392 -17.33 1.03 26.17
CA PHE A 392 -18.44 0.17 26.61
C PHE A 392 -19.73 0.96 26.89
N LYS A 393 -19.65 2.11 27.57
CA LYS A 393 -20.80 2.98 27.82
C LYS A 393 -21.44 3.47 26.52
N LYS A 394 -20.60 3.84 25.55
CA LYS A 394 -21.06 4.31 24.23
C LYS A 394 -21.72 3.20 23.42
N ALA A 395 -21.19 1.98 23.47
CA ALA A 395 -21.82 0.82 22.86
C ALA A 395 -23.18 0.48 23.50
N ALA A 396 -23.30 0.64 24.82
CA ALA A 396 -24.52 0.41 25.59
C ALA A 396 -25.56 1.53 25.45
N GLY A 397 -25.23 2.65 24.78
CA GLY A 397 -26.14 3.78 24.59
C GLY A 397 -26.37 4.64 25.84
N VAL A 398 -25.51 4.52 26.86
CA VAL A 398 -25.62 5.26 28.13
C VAL A 398 -25.50 6.78 27.89
N ASN A 399 -24.73 7.18 26.88
CA ASN A 399 -24.47 8.57 26.52
C ASN A 399 -25.22 9.01 25.23
N GLY A 400 -26.28 8.29 24.85
CA GLY A 400 -27.07 8.56 23.65
C GLY A 400 -27.02 7.44 22.61
N VAL A 401 -28.05 7.38 21.76
CA VAL A 401 -28.15 6.34 20.72
C VAL A 401 -27.25 6.71 19.53
N LEU A 402 -26.37 5.79 19.15
CA LEU A 402 -25.56 5.94 17.94
C LEU A 402 -26.45 5.82 16.70
N GLU A 403 -26.67 6.92 15.97
CA GLU A 403 -27.57 6.93 14.80
C GLU A 403 -26.97 6.23 13.57
N SER A 404 -25.67 6.42 13.32
CA SER A 404 -24.97 5.85 12.16
C SER A 404 -24.63 4.36 12.36
N LYS A 405 -25.04 3.51 11.41
CA LYS A 405 -24.67 2.08 11.40
C LYS A 405 -23.15 1.88 11.36
N ALA A 406 -22.43 2.63 10.52
CA ALA A 406 -20.99 2.50 10.39
C ALA A 406 -20.25 2.84 11.70
N LEU A 407 -20.74 3.83 12.45
CA LEU A 407 -20.20 4.18 13.76
C LEU A 407 -20.50 3.09 14.79
N ARG A 408 -21.71 2.52 14.79
CA ARG A 408 -22.05 1.36 15.65
C ARG A 408 -21.15 0.16 15.38
N ASP A 409 -20.88 -0.13 14.12
CA ASP A 409 -20.02 -1.25 13.73
C ASP A 409 -18.58 -1.03 14.18
N ALA A 410 -18.04 0.19 14.03
CA ALA A 410 -16.69 0.55 14.49
C ALA A 410 -16.54 0.48 16.03
N VAL A 411 -17.52 1.00 16.78
CA VAL A 411 -17.56 0.91 18.25
C VAL A 411 -17.72 -0.55 18.70
N GLY A 412 -18.59 -1.31 18.04
CA GLY A 412 -18.79 -2.73 18.32
C GLY A 412 -17.53 -3.56 18.11
N GLU A 413 -16.72 -3.22 17.12
CA GLU A 413 -15.42 -3.86 16.91
C GLU A 413 -14.41 -3.50 18.01
N CYS A 414 -14.38 -2.25 18.48
CA CYS A 414 -13.56 -1.86 19.64
C CYS A 414 -13.95 -2.66 20.89
N VAL A 415 -15.26 -2.81 21.14
CA VAL A 415 -15.82 -3.62 22.23
C VAL A 415 -15.35 -5.07 22.12
N ARG A 416 -15.46 -5.68 20.94
CA ARG A 416 -14.99 -7.07 20.72
C ARG A 416 -13.50 -7.21 21.04
N CYS A 417 -12.69 -6.25 20.60
CA CYS A 417 -11.25 -6.29 20.84
C CYS A 417 -10.91 -6.14 22.34
N TYR A 418 -11.53 -5.17 23.02
CA TYR A 418 -11.36 -4.99 24.47
C TYR A 418 -11.82 -6.20 25.26
N THR A 419 -13.00 -6.75 24.95
CA THR A 419 -13.49 -7.98 25.59
C THR A 419 -12.53 -9.14 25.37
N GLY A 420 -11.97 -9.30 24.16
CA GLY A 420 -10.97 -10.31 23.87
C GLY A 420 -9.71 -10.16 24.72
N LEU A 421 -9.22 -8.94 24.93
CA LEU A 421 -8.07 -8.65 25.79
C LEU A 421 -8.39 -8.93 27.27
N VAL A 422 -9.53 -8.44 27.76
CA VAL A 422 -9.99 -8.59 29.16
C VAL A 422 -10.13 -10.06 29.53
N VAL A 423 -10.84 -10.84 28.70
CA VAL A 423 -11.02 -12.28 28.90
C VAL A 423 -9.70 -13.02 28.75
N GLY A 424 -8.94 -12.70 27.69
CA GLY A 424 -7.72 -13.41 27.37
C GLY A 424 -6.60 -13.26 28.41
N CYS A 425 -6.53 -12.14 29.12
CA CYS A 425 -5.57 -11.95 30.20
C CYS A 425 -6.14 -12.18 31.61
N GLY A 426 -7.40 -12.61 31.76
CA GLY A 426 -8.03 -12.81 33.07
C GLY A 426 -8.08 -11.51 33.90
N PHE A 427 -8.33 -10.38 33.24
CA PHE A 427 -8.25 -9.05 33.88
C PHE A 427 -9.24 -8.91 35.06
N VAL A 428 -10.48 -9.37 34.88
CA VAL A 428 -11.54 -9.26 35.89
C VAL A 428 -11.23 -10.11 37.12
N GLU A 429 -10.75 -11.34 36.93
CA GLU A 429 -10.42 -12.26 38.02
C GLU A 429 -9.32 -11.68 38.93
N VAL A 430 -8.30 -11.07 38.32
CA VAL A 430 -7.20 -10.43 39.06
C VAL A 430 -7.63 -9.13 39.74
N GLU A 431 -8.55 -8.36 39.15
CA GLU A 431 -9.13 -7.19 39.82
C GLU A 431 -9.98 -7.59 41.03
N ASP A 432 -10.82 -8.63 40.89
CA ASP A 432 -11.67 -9.14 41.97
C ASP A 432 -10.82 -9.72 43.12
N ASP A 433 -9.77 -10.49 42.81
CA ASP A 433 -8.81 -11.00 43.81
C ASP A 433 -8.01 -9.87 44.47
N GLY A 434 -7.66 -8.83 43.72
CA GLY A 434 -7.00 -7.62 44.24
C GLY A 434 -7.88 -6.83 45.22
N VAL A 435 -9.16 -6.68 44.90
CA VAL A 435 -10.15 -6.03 45.78
C VAL A 435 -10.39 -6.87 47.04
N LEU A 436 -10.47 -8.20 46.92
CA LEU A 436 -10.59 -9.10 48.07
C LEU A 436 -9.33 -9.11 48.95
N ALA A 437 -8.13 -9.01 48.35
CA ALA A 437 -6.88 -8.91 49.08
C ALA A 437 -6.71 -7.57 49.81
N ASP A 438 -7.22 -6.47 49.26
CA ASP A 438 -7.19 -5.14 49.90
C ASP A 438 -8.21 -5.04 51.05
N LEU A 439 -9.36 -5.71 50.92
CA LEU A 439 -10.33 -5.90 52.01
C LEU A 439 -9.84 -6.86 53.11
N GLY A 440 -8.85 -7.70 52.81
CA GLY A 440 -8.23 -8.66 53.74
C GLY A 440 -7.05 -8.10 54.54
N ARG A 441 -6.60 -6.87 54.28
CA ARG A 441 -5.58 -6.20 55.10
C ARG A 441 -6.26 -5.58 56.33
N PRO A 442 -6.04 -6.09 57.56
CA PRO A 442 -6.50 -5.38 58.74
C PRO A 442 -5.82 -4.01 58.75
N ASN A 443 -6.63 -2.95 58.87
CA ASN A 443 -6.18 -1.58 59.08
C ASN A 443 -5.15 -1.54 60.22
N GLY A 444 -3.88 -1.58 59.87
CA GLY A 444 -2.77 -1.37 60.78
C GLY A 444 -2.63 0.12 61.04
N GLY A 445 -3.13 0.58 62.19
CA GLY A 445 -2.68 1.83 62.80
C GLY A 445 -3.78 2.87 63.02
N PHE A 446 -4.45 2.78 64.17
CA PHE A 446 -4.60 3.95 65.02
C PHE A 446 -3.99 3.59 66.38
N THR A 447 -2.94 4.33 66.75
CA THR A 447 -2.46 4.47 68.12
C THR A 447 -3.55 4.98 69.05
#